data_AF-K0AZ97-F1
#
_entry.id   AF-K0AZ97-F1
#
_cell.length_a   1.000
_cell.length_b   1.000
_cell.length_c   1.000
_cell.angle_alpha   90.00
_cell.angle_beta   90.00
_cell.angle_gamma   90.00
#
_symmetry.space_group_name_H-M   'P 1'
#
loop_
_entity.id
_entity.type
_entity.pdbx_description
1 polymer ?
#
loop_
_entity_poly.entity_id
_entity_poly.type
_entity_poly.pdbx_seq_one_letter_code
_entity_poly.pdbx_strand_id
1 'polypeptide(L)' 'MKNKYLLASTPIFLGLICIITSTIIGSRLEPDGTLVEPFFLIPLTYIFVFIGIISLSSVAIFSAVKKRKHN' A
#
# COMPACT_ATOMS: atom_id res chain seq x y z
N MET A 1 19.06 -10.90 2.92
CA MET A 1 17.96 -10.36 3.75
C MET A 1 17.23 -9.19 3.10
N LYS A 2 17.90 -8.31 2.33
CA LYS A 2 17.33 -7.09 1.72
C LYS A 2 16.17 -7.34 0.73
N ASN A 3 16.28 -8.36 -0.13
CA ASN A 3 15.30 -8.60 -1.21
C ASN A 3 13.87 -8.89 -0.71
N LYS A 4 13.73 -9.46 0.50
CA LYS A 4 12.41 -9.79 1.07
C LYS A 4 11.64 -8.56 1.52
N TYR A 5 12.35 -7.58 2.11
CA TYR A 5 11.77 -6.31 2.52
C TYR A 5 11.49 -5.40 1.32
N LEU A 6 12.36 -5.44 0.30
CA LEU A 6 12.14 -4.72 -0.96
C LEU A 6 10.88 -5.22 -1.67
N LEU A 7 10.67 -6.54 -1.73
CA LEU A 7 9.46 -7.11 -2.32
C LEU A 7 8.21 -6.75 -1.50
N ALA A 8 8.30 -6.80 -0.17
CA ALA A 8 7.19 -6.46 0.71
C ALA A 8 6.79 -4.98 0.69
N SER A 9 7.69 -4.07 0.29
CA SER A 9 7.40 -2.63 0.19
C SER A 9 6.82 -2.22 -1.17
N THR A 10 6.89 -3.07 -2.19
CA THR A 10 6.34 -2.79 -3.53
C THR A 10 4.88 -2.31 -3.55
N PRO A 11 3.92 -2.90 -2.80
CA PRO A 11 2.55 -2.39 -2.76
C PRO A 11 2.45 -0.99 -2.15
N ILE A 12 3.32 -0.61 -1.21
CA ILE A 12 3.32 0.75 -0.64
C ILE A 12 3.71 1.78 -1.71
N PHE A 13 4.75 1.48 -2.50
CA PHE A 13 5.14 2.32 -3.62
C PHE A 13 4.05 2.42 -4.68
N LEU A 14 3.35 1.31 -4.95
CA LEU A 14 2.22 1.32 -5.87
C LEU A 14 1.08 2.21 -5.36
N GLY A 15 0.75 2.15 -4.06
CA GLY A 15 -0.20 3.07 -3.44
C GLY A 15 0.21 4.55 -3.54
N LEU A 16 1.51 4.86 -3.39
CA LEU A 16 2.02 6.22 -3.59
C LEU A 16 1.85 6.69 -5.04
N ILE A 17 2.06 5.82 -6.02
CA ILE A 17 1.82 6.15 -7.43
C ILE A 17 0.33 6.41 -7.67
N CYS A 18 -0.56 5.63 -7.05
CA CYS A 18 -2.00 5.82 -7.15
C CYS A 18 -2.43 7.19 -6.60
N ILE A 19 -1.93 7.62 -5.44
CA ILE A 19 -2.32 8.92 -4.87
C ILE A 19 -1.73 10.10 -5.65
N ILE A 20 -0.52 9.98 -6.18
CA ILE A 20 0.06 11.02 -7.07
C ILE A 20 -0.78 11.12 -8.35
N THR A 21 -1.19 9.99 -8.89
CA THR A 21 -2.01 9.97 -10.11
C THR A 21 -3.41 10.52 -9.84
N SER A 22 -3.99 10.28 -8.66
CA SER A 22 -5.31 10.82 -8.29
C SER A 22 -5.31 12.34 -8.15
N THR A 23 -4.20 12.95 -7.68
CA THR A 23 -4.08 14.41 -7.61
C THR A 23 -3.92 15.05 -8.98
N ILE A 24 -3.26 14.38 -9.92
CA ILE A 24 -3.08 14.87 -11.30
C ILE A 24 -4.39 14.77 -12.09
N ILE A 25 -5.08 13.63 -12.01
CA ILE A 25 -6.34 13.44 -12.74
C ILE A 25 -7.48 14.24 -12.10
N GLY A 26 -7.44 14.39 -10.78
CA GLY A 26 -8.47 15.05 -10.00
C GLY A 26 -9.68 14.15 -9.75
N SER A 27 -10.49 14.59 -8.81
CA SER A 27 -11.78 14.00 -8.46
C SER A 27 -12.76 15.12 -8.15
N ARG A 28 -14.05 14.85 -8.30
CA ARG A 28 -15.09 15.85 -7.99
C ARG A 28 -16.08 15.29 -7.01
N LEU A 29 -16.64 16.17 -6.20
CA LEU A 29 -17.75 15.87 -5.32
C LEU A 29 -19.04 16.32 -6.01
N GLU A 30 -19.99 15.42 -6.14
CA GLU A 30 -21.34 15.74 -6.57
C GLU A 30 -22.11 16.44 -5.42
N PRO A 31 -23.23 17.13 -5.71
CA PRO A 31 -23.99 17.87 -4.70
C PRO A 31 -24.56 17.00 -3.56
N ASP A 32 -24.69 15.69 -3.79
CA ASP A 32 -25.10 14.68 -2.80
C ASP A 32 -23.95 14.20 -1.91
N GLY A 33 -22.73 14.72 -2.12
CA GLY A 33 -21.52 14.32 -1.40
C GLY A 33 -20.84 13.07 -2.00
N THR A 34 -21.33 12.54 -3.12
CA THR A 34 -20.71 11.39 -3.78
C THR A 34 -19.39 11.82 -4.44
N LEU A 35 -18.31 11.10 -4.10
CA LEU A 35 -17.01 11.30 -4.75
C LEU A 35 -16.99 10.56 -6.09
N VAL A 36 -16.91 11.32 -7.18
CA VAL A 36 -16.78 10.77 -8.53
C VAL A 36 -15.30 10.79 -8.94
N GLU A 37 -14.73 9.59 -9.00
CA GLU A 37 -13.37 9.34 -9.45
C GLU A 37 -13.38 8.54 -10.77
N PRO A 38 -12.45 8.81 -11.70
CA PRO A 38 -12.37 8.09 -12.97
C PRO A 38 -11.87 6.65 -12.84
N PHE A 39 -11.03 6.34 -11.83
CA PHE A 39 -10.39 5.02 -11.69
C PHE A 39 -10.29 4.48 -10.24
N PHE A 40 -11.08 5.02 -9.30
CA PHE A 40 -11.04 4.60 -7.88
C PHE A 40 -9.62 4.61 -7.28
N LEU A 41 -8.79 5.59 -7.65
CA LEU A 41 -7.39 5.67 -7.26
C LEU A 41 -7.23 5.91 -5.76
N ILE A 42 -8.11 6.70 -5.14
CA ILE A 42 -8.11 6.92 -3.70
C ILE A 42 -8.43 5.62 -2.94
N PRO A 43 -9.54 4.89 -3.22
CA PRO A 43 -9.79 3.57 -2.65
C PRO A 43 -8.64 2.57 -2.84
N LEU A 44 -8.06 2.50 -4.04
CA LEU A 44 -6.94 1.61 -4.33
C LEU A 44 -5.70 1.93 -3.50
N THR A 45 -5.43 3.22 -3.24
CA THR A 45 -4.33 3.64 -2.37
C THR A 45 -4.45 3.00 -0.99
N TYR A 46 -5.64 3.04 -0.36
CA TYR A 46 -5.85 2.43 0.95
C TYR A 46 -5.63 0.92 0.94
N ILE A 47 -6.13 0.23 -0.09
CA ILE A 47 -5.96 -1.22 -0.23
C ILE A 47 -4.48 -1.59 -0.36
N PHE A 48 -3.75 -0.89 -1.24
CA PHE A 48 -2.33 -1.18 -1.46
C PHE A 48 -1.47 -0.85 -0.24
N VAL A 49 -1.71 0.27 0.42
CA VAL A 49 -1.00 0.61 1.66
C VAL A 49 -1.30 -0.42 2.75
N PHE A 50 -2.55 -0.85 2.91
CA PHE A 50 -2.94 -1.85 3.90
C PHE A 50 -2.24 -3.19 3.66
N ILE A 51 -2.26 -3.69 2.42
CA ILE A 51 -1.57 -4.93 2.03
C ILE A 51 -0.07 -4.79 2.24
N GLY A 52 0.51 -3.62 1.95
CA GLY A 52 1.93 -3.35 2.17
C GLY A 52 2.34 -3.40 3.63
N ILE A 53 1.54 -2.81 4.52
CA ILE A 53 1.78 -2.87 5.98
C ILE A 53 1.72 -4.32 6.47
N ILE A 54 0.73 -5.09 6.02
CA ILE A 54 0.60 -6.52 6.37
C ILE A 54 1.81 -7.32 5.88
N SER A 55 2.23 -7.07 4.63
CA SER A 55 3.36 -7.77 4.02
C SER A 55 4.66 -7.49 4.77
N LEU A 56 4.91 -6.21 5.10
CA LEU A 56 6.11 -5.80 5.81
C LEU A 56 6.14 -6.36 7.24
N SER A 57 5.00 -6.30 7.94
CA SER A 57 4.84 -6.85 9.29
C SER A 57 5.08 -8.36 9.29
N SER A 58 4.51 -9.07 8.32
CA SER A 58 4.69 -10.52 8.17
C SER A 58 6.17 -10.86 7.97
N VAL A 59 6.86 -10.19 7.04
CA VAL A 59 8.30 -10.43 6.80
C VAL A 59 9.14 -10.14 8.05
N ALA A 60 8.83 -9.07 8.78
CA ALA A 60 9.52 -8.73 10.02
C ALA A 60 9.33 -9.81 11.09
N ILE A 61 8.09 -10.27 11.32
CA ILE A 61 7.76 -11.32 12.28
C ILE A 61 8.46 -12.64 11.91
N PHE A 62 8.33 -13.10 10.67
CA PHE A 62 8.99 -14.33 10.20
C PHE A 62 10.52 -14.24 10.32
N SER A 63 11.10 -13.06 10.06
CA SER A 63 12.54 -12.85 10.23
C SER A 63 12.96 -12.91 11.70
N ALA A 64 12.16 -12.35 12.61
CA ALA A 64 12.42 -12.40 14.06
C ALA A 64 12.29 -13.83 14.61
N VAL A 65 11.26 -14.57 14.22
CA VAL A 65 11.06 -15.98 14.61
C VAL A 65 12.19 -16.86 14.10
N LYS A 66 12.62 -16.69 12.84
CA LYS A 66 13.75 -17.45 12.28
C LYS A 66 15.06 -17.16 13.04
N LYS A 67 15.28 -15.92 13.48
CA LYS A 67 16.46 -15.53 14.25
C LYS A 67 16.48 -16.19 15.64
N ARG A 68 15.31 -16.37 16.27
CA ARG A 68 15.17 -17.05 17.56
C ARG A 68 15.38 -18.56 17.51
N LYS A 69 15.10 -19.21 16.37
CA LYS A 69 15.27 -20.67 16.21
C LYS A 69 16.73 -21.10 15.98
N HIS A 70 17.62 -20.17 15.62
CA HIS A 70 19.03 -20.43 15.28
C HIS A 70 20.01 -19.89 16.35
N ASN A 71 19.51 -19.58 17.53
CA ASN A 71 20.27 -19.12 18.70
C ASN A 71 19.79 -19.88 19.93
#